data_AF-A0A7C1P4D3-F1
#
_entry.id   AF-A0A7C1P4D3-F1
#
_cell.length_a   1.000
_cell.length_b   1.000
_cell.length_c   1.000
_cell.angle_alpha   90.00
_cell.angle_beta   90.00
_cell.angle_gamma   90.00
#
_symmetry.space_group_name_H-M   'P 1'
#
loop_
_entity.id
_entity.type
_entity.pdbx_description
1 polymer ?
#
loop_
_entity_poly.entity_id
_entity_poly.type
_entity_poly.pdbx_seq_one_letter_code
_entity_poly.pdbx_strand_id
1 'polypeptide(L)' 'MPDIGLPEILIILFVVLLLFGPGRLANVGRDLGRGIREFRDALQGKDSGPTKTDEASAAEGSRHE' A
#
# COMPACT_ATOMS: atom_id res chain seq x y z
N MET A 1 27.54 10.32 -14.83
CA MET A 1 26.80 9.07 -14.52
C MET A 1 25.34 9.38 -14.79
N PRO A 2 24.52 8.44 -15.32
CA PRO A 2 23.08 8.70 -15.43
C PRO A 2 22.53 8.87 -14.01
N ASP A 3 22.20 10.12 -13.66
CA ASP A 3 21.51 10.45 -12.42
C ASP A 3 20.05 10.02 -12.61
N ILE A 4 19.71 8.86 -12.05
CA ILE A 4 18.33 8.39 -11.95
C ILE A 4 17.63 9.31 -10.96
N GLY A 5 17.06 10.40 -11.47
CA GLY A 5 16.33 11.36 -10.69
C GLY A 5 14.94 10.84 -10.29
N LEU A 6 14.26 11.63 -9.45
CA LEU A 6 12.85 11.43 -9.15
C LEU A 6 11.96 11.24 -10.40
N PRO A 7 12.19 11.95 -11.54
CA PRO A 7 11.39 11.76 -12.76
C PRO A 7 11.49 10.35 -13.35
N GLU A 8 12.70 9.80 -13.51
CA GLU A 8 12.89 8.42 -14.00
C GLU A 8 12.20 7.39 -13.10
N ILE A 9 12.31 7.55 -11.77
CA ILE A 9 11.66 6.63 -10.82
C ILE A 9 10.13 6.65 -11.00
N LEU A 10 9.54 7.84 -11.20
CA LEU A 10 8.10 7.96 -11.44
C LEU A 10 7.67 7.31 -12.76
N ILE A 11 8.47 7.41 -13.82
CA ILE A 11 8.19 6.74 -15.10
C ILE A 11 8.22 5.22 -14.93
N ILE A 12 9.23 4.69 -14.25
CA ILE A 12 9.33 3.25 -13.99
C ILE A 12 8.14 2.78 -13.15
N LEU A 13 7.80 3.52 -12.09
CA LEU A 13 6.66 3.24 -11.26
C LEU A 13 5.36 3.22 -12.08
N PHE A 14 5.17 4.18 -12.98
CA PHE A 14 4.01 4.23 -13.86
C PHE A 14 3.90 2.99 -14.75
N VAL A 15 5.00 2.53 -15.35
CA VAL A 15 5.03 1.30 -16.15
C VAL A 15 4.69 0.08 -15.29
N VAL A 16 5.25 -0.03 -14.07
CA VAL A 16 4.93 -1.10 -13.12
C VAL A 16 3.44 -1.08 -12.75
N LEU A 17 2.86 0.10 -12.52
CA LEU A 17 1.43 0.24 -12.25
C LEU A 17 0.56 -0.18 -13.43
N LEU A 18 1.00 0.03 -14.68
CA LEU A 18 0.27 -0.45 -15.85
C LEU A 18 0.32 -1.99 -15.98
N LEU A 19 1.47 -2.60 -15.67
CA LEU A 19 1.63 -4.06 -15.73
C LEU A 19 0.87 -4.78 -14.62
N PHE A 20 1.01 -4.33 -13.38
CA PHE A 20 0.45 -4.99 -12.21
C PHE A 20 -0.89 -4.41 -11.75
N GLY A 21 -1.22 -3.20 -12.18
CA GLY A 21 -2.38 -2.45 -11.70
C GLY A 21 -2.12 -1.74 -10.37
N PRO A 22 -2.69 -0.55 -10.13
CA PRO A 22 -2.56 0.17 -8.86
C PRO A 22 -3.17 -0.61 -7.68
N GLY A 23 -4.25 -1.37 -7.91
CA GLY A 23 -4.90 -2.17 -6.87
C GLY A 23 -4.03 -3.29 -6.32
N ARG A 24 -3.25 -3.96 -7.17
CA ARG A 24 -2.36 -5.05 -6.73
C ARG A 24 -1.21 -4.52 -5.86
N LEU A 25 -0.61 -3.41 -6.27
CA LEU A 25 0.46 -2.76 -5.50
C LEU A 25 -0.06 -2.21 -4.16
N ALA A 26 -1.27 -1.64 -4.14
CA ALA A 26 -1.92 -1.18 -2.91
C ALA A 26 -2.23 -2.32 -1.93
N ASN A 27 -2.72 -3.47 -2.42
CA ASN A 27 -2.97 -4.64 -1.59
C ASN A 27 -1.68 -5.17 -0.96
N VAL A 28 -0.62 -5.35 -1.76
CA VAL A 28 0.69 -5.78 -1.25
C VAL A 28 1.26 -4.76 -0.25
N GLY A 29 1.14 -3.46 -0.54
CA GLY A 29 1.56 -2.39 0.37
C GLY A 29 0.79 -2.37 1.69
N ARG A 30 -0.52 -2.65 1.67
CA ARG A 30 -1.36 -2.74 2.87
C ARG A 30 -0.94 -3.91 3.75
N ASP A 31 -0.68 -5.08 3.15
CA ASP A 31 -0.26 -6.28 3.90
C ASP A 31 1.16 -6.12 4.46
N LEU A 32 2.10 -5.60 3.66
CA LEU A 32 3.44 -5.26 4.12
C LEU A 32 3.42 -4.19 5.21
N GLY A 33 2.57 -3.17 5.07
CA GLY A 33 2.43 -2.09 6.05
C GLY A 33 1.92 -2.59 7.39
N ARG A 34 0.94 -3.50 7.39
CA ARG A 34 0.47 -4.18 8.62
C ARG A 34 1.60 -4.97 9.28
N GLY A 35 2.31 -5.80 8.52
CA GLY A 35 3.44 -6.58 9.05
C GLY A 35 4.58 -5.71 9.60
N ILE A 36 4.94 -4.63 8.91
CA ILE A 36 5.96 -3.67 9.39
C ILE A 36 5.50 -2.98 10.66
N ARG A 37 4.21 -2.62 10.75
CA ARG A 37 3.64 -1.99 11.95
C ARG A 37 3.66 -2.94 13.14
N GLU A 38 3.21 -4.17 12.97
CA GLU A 38 3.28 -5.21 14.01
C GLU A 38 4.72 -5.49 14.44
N PHE A 39 5.65 -5.56 13.48
CA PHE A 39 7.07 -5.73 13.78
C PHE A 39 7.65 -4.55 14.58
N ARG A 40 7.29 -3.31 14.22
CA ARG A 40 7.66 -2.11 14.97
C ARG A 40 7.06 -2.10 16.36
N ASP A 41 5.79 -2.49 16.51
CA ASP A 41 5.09 -2.50 17.79
C ASP A 41 5.69 -3.56 18.74
N ALA A 42 6.02 -4.75 18.23
CA ALA A 42 6.72 -5.80 18.97
C ALA A 42 8.12 -5.36 19.44
N LEU A 43 8.89 -4.67 18.58
CA LEU A 43 10.21 -4.14 18.96
C LEU A 43 10.12 -3.03 20.01
N GLN A 44 9.02 -2.28 20.05
CA GLN A 44 8.80 -1.21 21.02
C GLN A 44 8.12 -1.70 22.31
N GLY A 45 7.84 -3.00 22.43
CA GLY A 45 7.18 -3.60 23.60
C GLY A 45 5.76 -3.06 23.83
N LYS A 46 5.12 -2.54 22.78
CA LYS A 46 3.81 -1.89 22.89
C LYS A 46 2.74 -2.89 22.47
N ASP A 47 2.19 -3.64 23.43
CA ASP A 47 1.00 -4.48 23.24
C ASP A 47 -0.19 -3.60 22.82
N SER A 48 -0.31 -3.38 21.52
CA SER A 48 -1.34 -2.54 20.95
C SER A 48 -2.47 -3.45 20.46
N GLY A 49 -3.59 -3.41 21.17
CA GLY A 49 -4.83 -4.13 20.83
C GLY A 49 -5.36 -3.82 19.43
N PRO A 50 -6.43 -4.51 19.00
CA PRO A 50 -6.76 -4.76 17.60
C PRO A 50 -6.95 -3.46 16.82
N THR A 51 -6.04 -3.19 15.88
CA THR A 51 -6.18 -2.06 14.96
C THR A 51 -7.19 -2.44 13.89
N LYS A 52 -8.44 -2.02 14.09
CA LYS A 52 -9.52 -2.03 13.09
C LYS A 52 -9.00 -1.39 11.80
N THR A 53 -8.79 -2.17 10.75
CA THR A 53 -8.55 -1.67 9.39
C THR A 53 -9.27 -2.59 8.40
N ASP A 54 -10.58 -2.69 8.60
CA ASP A 54 -11.57 -2.91 7.56
C ASP A 54 -12.34 -1.59 7.41
N GLU A 55 -12.83 -1.26 6.21
CA GLU A 55 -13.51 -0.01 5.80
C GLU A 55 -12.68 1.06 5.06
N ALA A 56 -11.96 0.68 4.02
CA ALA A 56 -11.70 1.60 2.90
C ALA A 56 -11.51 0.85 1.56
N SER A 57 -12.43 -0.04 1.22
CA SER A 57 -12.56 -0.57 -0.16
C SER A 57 -13.85 -1.40 -0.32
N ALA A 58 -14.99 -0.79 0.02
CA ALA A 58 -16.32 -1.27 -0.39
C ALA A 58 -17.16 -0.10 -0.94
N ALA A 59 -16.49 0.86 -1.58
CA ALA A 59 -17.14 1.80 -2.50
C ALA A 59 -16.92 1.29 -3.93
N GLU A 60 -17.35 0.05 -4.16
CA GLU A 60 -17.59 -0.49 -5.50
C GLU A 60 -19.12 -0.46 -5.70
N GLY A 61 -19.55 -0.19 -6.94
CA GLY A 61 -20.82 0.44 -7.26
C GLY A 61 -22.11 -0.24 -6.78
N SER A 62 -23.12 0.57 -6.46
CA SER A 62 -24.55 0.19 -6.47
C SER A 62 -25.46 1.40 -6.20
N ARG A 63 -25.66 2.22 -7.24
CA ARG A 63 -26.83 3.11 -7.48
C ARG A 63 -26.56 3.76 -8.84
N HIS A 64 -27.05 3.33 -10.00
CA HIS A 64 -28.39 2.87 -10.39
C HIS A 64 -29.51 3.61 -9.67
N GLU A 65 -29.65 4.90 -10.02
CA GLU A 65 -30.93 5.55 -10.32
C GLU A 65 -30.71 6.41 -11.59
#